data_AF-A0A2E7VTJ1-F1
#
_entry.id   AF-A0A2E7VTJ1-F1
#
_cell.length_a   1.000
_cell.length_b   1.000
_cell.length_c   1.000
_cell.angle_alpha   90.00
_cell.angle_beta   90.00
_cell.angle_gamma   90.00
#
_symmetry.space_group_name_H-M   'P 1'
#
loop_
_entity.id
_entity.type
_entity.pdbx_description
1 polymer ?
#
loop_
_entity_poly.entity_id
_entity_poly.type
_entity_poly.pdbx_seq_one_letter_code
_entity_poly.pdbx_strand_id
1 'polypeptide(L)' 'LLEGGGTLNRSFLKQNLIDEMIIALTPYVLGSKNTIDLFEGISFPELKMKLPLKLKNVQKSGNEIILNYKF' A
#
# COMPACT_ATOMS: atom_id res chain seq x y z
N LEU A 1 -4.52 -11.80 -7.15
CA LEU A 1 -4.44 -11.16 -5.82
C LEU A 1 -2.96 -11.02 -5.48
N LEU A 2 -2.51 -9.81 -5.15
CA LEU A 2 -1.14 -9.51 -4.74
C LEU A 2 -1.15 -9.21 -3.25
N GLU A 3 -0.40 -9.98 -2.46
CA GLU A 3 -0.40 -9.88 -0.98
C GLU A 3 0.95 -9.44 -0.40
N GLY A 4 1.88 -8.99 -1.25
CA GLY A 4 3.22 -8.54 -0.86
C GLY A 4 4.28 -9.65 -0.82
N GLY A 5 5.43 -9.45 -0.16
CA GLY A 5 5.81 -8.32 0.72
C GLY A 5 6.30 -7.04 0.03
N GLY A 6 6.97 -6.15 0.78
CA GLY A 6 7.29 -4.78 0.34
C GLY A 6 8.10 -4.68 -0.95
N THR A 7 9.08 -5.57 -1.18
CA THR A 7 9.82 -5.62 -2.45
C THR A 7 8.95 -6.02 -3.65
N LEU A 8 8.01 -6.96 -3.49
CA LEU A 8 7.08 -7.37 -4.55
C LEU A 8 6.05 -6.27 -4.83
N ASN A 9 5.51 -5.65 -3.78
CA ASN A 9 4.61 -4.50 -3.91
C ASN A 9 5.27 -3.36 -4.70
N ARG A 10 6.55 -3.04 -4.41
CA ARG A 10 7.32 -2.04 -5.16
C ARG A 10 7.42 -2.39 -6.64
N SER A 11 7.70 -3.65 -7.00
CA SER A 11 7.92 -4.04 -8.39
C SER A 11 6.65 -3.90 -9.24
N PHE A 12 5.48 -4.21 -8.67
CA PHE A 12 4.17 -4.02 -9.32
C PHE A 12 3.81 -2.54 -9.44
N LEU A 13 4.06 -1.76 -8.39
CA LEU A 13 3.82 -0.31 -8.42
C LEU A 13 4.68 0.37 -9.50
N LYS A 14 5.96 0.03 -9.62
CA LYS A 14 6.87 0.57 -10.65
C LYS A 14 6.41 0.23 -12.07
N GLN A 15 5.77 -0.93 -12.26
CA GLN A 15 5.26 -1.37 -13.56
C GLN A 15 3.83 -0.87 -13.86
N ASN A 16 3.21 -0.11 -12.94
CA ASN A 16 1.79 0.30 -13.02
C ASN A 16 0.84 -0.90 -13.21
N LEU A 17 1.10 -2.01 -12.49
CA LEU A 17 0.31 -3.26 -12.54
C LEU A 17 -0.67 -3.39 -11.37
N ILE A 18 -0.94 -2.30 -10.66
CA ILE A 18 -1.90 -2.27 -9.54
C ILE A 18 -3.14 -1.56 -10.05
N ASP A 19 -4.30 -2.22 -9.98
CA ASP A 19 -5.60 -1.63 -10.32
C ASP A 19 -6.34 -1.13 -9.06
N GLU A 20 -6.20 -1.88 -7.96
CA GLU A 20 -6.88 -1.69 -6.69
C GLU A 20 -5.92 -1.99 -5.53
N MET A 21 -6.11 -1.31 -4.39
CA MET A 21 -5.43 -1.62 -3.13
C MET A 21 -6.42 -1.73 -1.99
N ILE A 22 -6.27 -2.79 -1.20
CA ILE A 22 -7.01 -3.02 0.04
C ILE A 22 -5.99 -2.98 1.17
N ILE A 23 -6.05 -1.95 2.01
CA ILE A 23 -5.09 -1.72 3.10
C ILE A 23 -5.80 -1.88 4.43
N ALA A 24 -5.33 -2.80 5.28
CA ALA A 24 -5.74 -2.89 6.67
C ALA A 24 -4.81 -2.04 7.56
N LEU A 25 -5.39 -1.06 8.23
CA LEU A 25 -4.71 -0.23 9.22
C LEU A 25 -5.07 -0.74 10.62
N THR A 26 -4.09 -1.32 11.30
CA THR A 26 -4.22 -1.82 12.67
C THR A 26 -3.79 -0.77 13.70
N PRO A 27 -4.38 -0.72 14.90
CA PRO A 27 -4.06 0.28 15.93
C PRO A 27 -2.81 -0.10 16.73
N TYR A 28 -1.71 -0.43 16.04
CA TYR A 28 -0.41 -0.70 16.64
C TYR A 28 0.65 0.25 16.07
N VAL A 29 1.60 0.64 16.92
CA VAL A 29 2.76 1.44 16.53
C VAL A 29 4.01 0.61 16.81
N LEU A 30 4.68 0.15 15.76
CA LEU A 30 5.82 -0.77 15.85
C LEU A 30 7.18 -0.09 15.59
N GLY A 31 7.20 1.25 15.44
CA GLY A 31 8.29 2.04 14.86
C GLY A 31 9.72 1.55 15.16
N SER A 32 10.47 1.21 14.12
CA SER A 32 11.89 0.86 14.15
C SER A 32 12.52 1.12 12.78
N LYS A 33 13.82 1.40 12.74
CA LYS A 33 14.57 1.57 11.48
C LYS A 33 14.57 0.30 10.61
N ASN A 34 14.34 -0.86 11.23
CA ASN A 34 14.42 -2.17 10.59
C ASN A 34 13.02 -2.80 10.36
N THR A 35 11.94 -2.01 10.38
CA THR A 35 10.60 -2.52 10.05
C THR A 35 10.46 -2.79 8.56
N ILE A 36 9.56 -3.73 8.23
CA ILE A 36 9.15 -3.98 6.85
C ILE A 36 8.15 -2.91 6.45
N ASP A 37 8.44 -2.19 5.37
CA ASP A 37 7.54 -1.19 4.79
C ASP A 37 6.54 -1.84 3.82
N LEU A 38 5.36 -1.24 3.67
CA LEU A 38 4.35 -1.67 2.68
C LEU A 38 4.91 -1.69 1.26
N PHE A 39 5.81 -0.75 0.95
CA PHE A 39 6.59 -0.68 -0.27
C PHE A 39 8.04 -0.36 0.06
N GLU A 40 8.87 -1.39 0.24
CA GLU A 40 10.28 -1.23 0.59
C GLU A 40 11.04 -0.36 -0.43
N GLY A 41 11.97 0.48 0.04
CA GLY A 41 12.95 1.15 -0.82
C GLY A 41 12.37 2.06 -1.91
N ILE A 42 11.14 2.57 -1.73
CA ILE A 42 10.55 3.56 -2.63
C ILE A 42 11.18 4.93 -2.40
N SER A 43 11.55 5.60 -3.49
CA SER A 43 11.90 7.02 -3.51
C SER A 43 10.93 7.76 -4.44
N PHE A 44 10.36 8.89 -4.00
CA PHE A 44 9.39 9.67 -4.77
C PHE A 44 9.88 10.14 -6.16
N PRO A 45 11.17 10.50 -6.36
CA PRO A 45 11.66 10.86 -7.69
C PRO A 45 11.58 9.74 -8.73
N GLU A 46 11.54 8.46 -8.31
CA GLU A 46 11.50 7.30 -9.22
C GLU A 46 10.07 6.89 -9.63
N LEU A 47 9.04 7.37 -8.93
CA LEU A 47 7.66 6.96 -9.16
C LEU A 47 6.97 7.83 -10.21
N LYS A 48 7.01 7.36 -11.45
CA LYS A 48 6.09 7.82 -12.51
C LYS A 48 4.78 7.04 -12.43
N MET A 49 4.00 7.28 -11.38
CA MET A 49 2.63 6.75 -11.32
C MET A 49 1.77 7.45 -12.37
N LYS A 50 1.12 6.67 -13.24
CA LYS A 50 0.28 7.23 -14.32
C LYS A 50 -0.98 7.93 -13.81
N LEU A 51 -1.53 7.46 -12.69
CA LEU A 51 -2.78 7.95 -12.11
C LEU A 51 -2.70 7.95 -10.58
N PRO A 52 -3.32 8.92 -9.89
CA PRO A 52 -3.44 8.90 -8.45
C PRO A 52 -4.53 7.91 -8.01
N LEU A 53 -4.25 7.16 -6.95
CA LEU A 53 -5.24 6.30 -6.29
C LEU A 53 -6.35 7.14 -5.66
N LYS A 54 -7.60 6.70 -5.84
CA LYS A 54 -8.80 7.32 -5.27
C LYS A 54 -9.38 6.41 -4.19
N LEU A 55 -9.56 6.96 -2.98
CA LEU A 55 -10.26 6.26 -1.91
C LEU A 55 -11.72 6.02 -2.32
N LYS A 56 -12.14 4.75 -2.30
CA LYS A 56 -13.50 4.32 -2.68
C LYS A 56 -14.35 3.96 -1.48
N ASN A 57 -13.75 3.33 -0.47
CA ASN A 57 -14.46 2.88 0.71
C ASN A 57 -13.55 2.88 1.94
N VAL A 58 -14.14 3.18 3.10
CA VAL A 58 -13.54 3.06 4.42
C VAL A 58 -14.50 2.25 5.27
N GLN A 59 -14.04 1.12 5.79
CA GLN A 59 -14.84 0.26 6.64
C GLN A 59 -14.07 -0.12 7.90
N LYS A 60 -14.78 -0.25 9.02
CA LYS A 60 -14.21 -0.77 10.26
C LYS A 60 -14.39 -2.29 10.29
N SER A 61 -13.32 -3.02 10.60
CA SER A 61 -13.36 -4.47 10.83
C SER A 61 -12.68 -4.78 12.15
N GLY A 62 -13.45 -5.13 13.17
CA GLY A 62 -12.93 -5.27 14.53
C GLY A 62 -12.26 -3.97 15.01
N ASN A 63 -10.96 -4.05 15.33
CA ASN A 63 -10.15 -2.91 15.75
C ASN A 63 -9.40 -2.23 14.60
N GLU A 64 -9.57 -2.69 13.37
CA GLU A 64 -8.86 -2.20 12.19
C GLU A 64 -9.75 -1.31 11.32
N ILE A 65 -9.09 -0.50 10.49
CA ILE A 65 -9.73 0.25 9.41
C ILE A 65 -9.25 -0.33 8.09
N ILE A 66 -10.19 -0.77 7.24
CA ILE A 66 -9.89 -1.23 5.89
C ILE A 66 -10.16 -0.09 4.90
N LEU A 67 -9.13 0.28 4.16
CA LEU A 67 -9.15 1.32 3.13
C LEU A 67 -9.11 0.65 1.76
N ASN A 68 -10.09 0.95 0.91
CA ASN A 68 -10.15 0.43 -0.46
C ASN A 68 -9.88 1.58 -1.43
N TYR A 69 -8.82 1.46 -2.24
CA TYR A 69 -8.42 2.45 -3.24
C TYR A 69 -8.45 1.85 -4.63
N LYS A 70 -8.80 2.67 -5.62
CA LYS A 70 -8.74 2.30 -7.05
C LYS A 70 -8.07 3.40 -7.85
N PHE A 71 -7.26 3.04 -8.85
CA PHE A 71 -6.70 4.00 -9.81
C PHE A 71 -7.80 4.67 -10.67
#